data_AF-A0A3B8NVZ2-F1
#
_entry.id   AF-A0A3B8NVZ2-F1
#
_cell.length_a   1.000
_cell.length_b   1.000
_cell.length_c   1.000
_cell.angle_alpha   90.00
_cell.angle_beta   90.00
_cell.angle_gamma   90.00
#
_symmetry.space_group_name_H-M   'P 1'
#
loop_
_entity.id
_entity.type
_entity.pdbx_description
1 polymer ?
#
loop_
_entity_poly.entity_id
_entity_poly.type
_entity_poly.pdbx_seq_one_letter_code
_entity_poly.pdbx_strand_id
1 'polypeptide(L)'
;MSFDDGRKQDEGLAEMFNRYDIKGTFHLIGSRYREMSDEQLKAVADIYRGHEVSCHTIDHPHMEHMPLSLCTKEIVEDRAILEKMCGYVVRGMSYPFGTYDSEVICAMKAGGMLYSRTVNSTGWFYIPKDFMQWDPTAHFCSDLDEKWQRFTTITWINLPVFYIWGHSYELDSHENEWQSFEEFCKKIAHAETVWFATNIEIYDYITALRGLQFSWDRRLVYNPSATDVWVEVDKEAVRIGGGETVDLGVSSSR
;
A
#
# COMPACT_ATOMS: atom_id res chain seq x y z
N MET A 1 -2.74 5.72 -0.51
CA MET A 1 -1.81 6.76 -0.04
C MET A 1 -0.74 6.12 0.83
N SER A 2 0.53 6.55 0.79
CA SER A 2 1.63 5.98 1.61
C SER A 2 2.48 7.07 2.28
N PHE A 3 2.61 7.02 3.59
CA PHE A 3 3.31 8.04 4.36
C PHE A 3 4.30 7.41 5.34
N ASP A 4 5.49 8.02 5.47
CA ASP A 4 6.58 7.45 6.26
C ASP A 4 6.76 8.13 7.62
N ASP A 5 7.67 7.55 8.40
CA ASP A 5 8.26 8.02 9.66
C ASP A 5 7.40 7.96 10.93
N GLY A 6 6.07 7.98 10.85
CA GLY A 6 5.22 8.05 12.05
C GLY A 6 5.34 9.38 12.77
N ARG A 7 5.16 10.49 12.04
CA ARG A 7 5.30 11.85 12.58
C ARG A 7 3.99 12.34 13.22
N LYS A 8 4.08 13.39 14.04
CA LYS A 8 2.91 13.97 14.72
C LYS A 8 1.82 14.42 13.73
N GLN A 9 2.22 14.89 12.56
CA GLN A 9 1.32 15.33 11.48
C GLN A 9 0.44 14.19 10.95
N ASP A 10 0.80 12.93 11.19
CA ASP A 10 -0.05 11.79 10.84
C ASP A 10 -1.43 11.87 11.51
N GLU A 11 -1.54 12.48 12.69
CA GLU A 11 -2.84 12.67 13.38
C GLU A 11 -3.84 13.43 12.50
N GLY A 12 -3.44 14.60 12.00
CA GLY A 12 -4.29 15.42 11.14
C GLY A 12 -4.49 14.81 9.76
N LEU A 13 -3.46 14.14 9.22
CA LEU A 13 -3.49 13.48 7.92
C LEU A 13 -4.43 12.27 7.91
N ALA A 14 -4.36 11.40 8.92
CA ALA A 14 -5.25 10.26 9.08
C ALA A 14 -6.69 10.72 9.32
N GLU A 15 -6.91 11.76 10.13
CA GLU A 15 -8.23 12.34 10.30
C GLU A 15 -8.80 12.84 8.96
N MET A 16 -7.99 13.56 8.18
CA MET A 16 -8.39 14.03 6.85
C MET A 16 -8.74 12.87 5.91
N PHE A 17 -7.92 11.81 5.87
CA PHE A 17 -8.23 10.62 5.08
C PHE A 17 -9.54 9.96 5.51
N ASN A 18 -9.79 9.84 6.81
CA ASN A 18 -11.05 9.31 7.33
C ASN A 18 -12.27 10.17 6.95
N ARG A 19 -12.15 11.51 6.95
CA ARG A 19 -13.23 12.41 6.51
C ARG A 19 -13.64 12.20 5.05
N TYR A 20 -12.71 11.76 4.21
CA TYR A 20 -12.90 11.59 2.77
C TYR A 20 -12.97 10.12 2.33
N ASP A 21 -13.04 9.18 3.27
CA ASP A 21 -13.01 7.73 3.03
C ASP A 21 -11.80 7.26 2.18
N ILE A 22 -10.67 7.94 2.37
CA ILE A 22 -9.40 7.60 1.71
C ILE A 22 -8.63 6.63 2.60
N LYS A 23 -8.03 5.61 1.97
CA LYS A 23 -7.14 4.66 2.66
C LYS A 23 -5.67 5.09 2.59
N GLY A 24 -5.05 5.15 3.76
CA GLY A 24 -3.63 5.37 3.96
C GLY A 24 -2.89 4.12 4.38
N THR A 25 -1.60 4.07 4.05
CA THR A 25 -0.61 3.14 4.60
C THR A 25 0.47 3.98 5.26
N PHE A 26 0.73 3.74 6.53
CA PHE A 26 1.69 4.51 7.33
C PHE A 26 2.85 3.61 7.72
N HIS A 27 4.04 3.93 7.24
CA HIS A 27 5.29 3.22 7.50
C HIS A 27 5.94 3.82 8.74
N LEU A 28 5.85 3.12 9.87
CA LEU A 28 6.18 3.66 11.18
C LEU A 28 7.56 3.18 11.65
N ILE A 29 8.31 4.07 12.30
CA ILE A 29 9.60 3.74 12.90
C ILE A 29 9.39 3.24 14.33
N GLY A 30 9.64 1.96 14.59
CA GLY A 30 9.26 1.29 15.84
C GLY A 30 9.88 1.89 17.11
N SER A 31 11.10 2.46 17.04
CA SER A 31 11.78 3.04 18.21
C SER A 31 10.99 4.19 18.84
N ARG A 32 10.12 4.86 18.07
CA ARG A 32 9.21 5.90 18.59
C ARG A 32 8.21 5.36 19.61
N TYR A 33 7.91 4.06 19.55
CA TYR A 33 6.85 3.41 20.35
C TYR A 33 7.40 2.36 21.33
N ARG A 34 8.71 2.06 21.28
CA ARG A 34 9.36 1.01 22.09
C ARG A 34 9.11 1.15 23.60
N GLU A 35 9.11 2.38 24.11
CA GLU A 35 8.98 2.68 25.55
C GLU A 35 7.55 3.07 25.96
N MET A 36 6.56 2.91 25.08
CA MET A 36 5.17 3.26 25.37
C MET A 36 4.45 2.17 26.17
N SER A 37 3.58 2.58 27.10
CA SER A 37 2.63 1.68 27.77
C SER A 37 1.57 1.15 26.80
N ASP A 38 0.87 0.08 27.19
CA ASP A 38 -0.21 -0.49 26.37
C ASP A 38 -1.33 0.53 26.10
N GLU A 39 -1.63 1.41 27.06
CA GLU A 39 -2.60 2.50 26.89
C GLU A 39 -2.13 3.55 25.88
N GLN A 40 -0.83 3.88 25.90
CA GLN A 40 -0.25 4.82 24.93
C GLN A 40 -0.22 4.21 23.52
N LEU A 41 0.18 2.94 23.39
CA LEU A 41 0.14 2.21 22.12
C LEU A 41 -1.28 2.15 21.55
N LYS A 42 -2.29 1.93 22.40
CA LYS A 42 -3.69 1.96 21.99
C LYS A 42 -4.11 3.33 21.46
N ALA A 43 -3.71 4.42 22.13
CA ALA A 43 -3.98 5.78 21.66
C ALA A 43 -3.32 6.06 20.30
N VAL A 44 -2.10 5.54 20.07
CA VAL A 44 -1.45 5.62 18.77
C VAL A 44 -2.17 4.79 17.71
N ALA A 45 -2.58 3.56 18.04
CA ALA A 45 -3.35 2.70 17.14
C ALA A 45 -4.66 3.36 16.69
N ASP A 46 -5.30 4.14 17.59
CA ASP A 46 -6.53 4.86 17.29
C ASP A 46 -6.35 5.95 16.22
N ILE A 47 -5.15 6.56 16.11
CA ILE A 47 -4.82 7.52 15.04
C ILE A 47 -4.92 6.86 13.67
N TYR A 48 -4.38 5.65 13.55
CA TYR A 48 -4.29 4.91 12.28
C TYR A 48 -5.51 4.02 12.02
N ARG A 49 -6.60 4.20 12.78
CA ARG A 49 -7.83 3.41 12.61
C ARG A 49 -8.37 3.56 11.20
N GLY A 50 -8.61 2.42 10.54
CA GLY A 50 -9.11 2.40 9.16
C GLY A 50 -8.02 2.51 8.10
N HIS A 51 -6.75 2.57 8.51
CA HIS A 51 -5.56 2.61 7.67
C HIS A 51 -4.64 1.42 7.95
N GLU A 52 -3.66 1.19 7.09
CA GLU A 52 -2.62 0.20 7.30
C GLU A 52 -1.46 0.81 8.08
N VAL A 53 -1.01 0.09 9.11
CA VAL A 53 0.27 0.28 9.79
C VAL A 53 1.26 -0.70 9.17
N SER A 54 2.42 -0.17 8.81
CA SER A 54 3.44 -0.83 8.00
C SER A 54 4.81 -0.53 8.61
N CYS A 55 5.80 -1.40 8.39
CA CYS A 55 7.12 -1.26 8.97
C CYS A 55 7.94 -0.17 8.29
N HIS A 56 8.82 0.48 9.07
CA HIS A 56 9.86 1.37 8.54
C HIS A 56 11.19 1.19 9.28
N THR A 57 11.43 -0.02 9.79
CA THR A 57 12.56 -0.42 10.64
C THR A 57 12.53 0.21 12.03
N ILE A 58 13.31 -0.35 12.96
CA ILE A 58 13.28 0.08 14.33
C ILE A 58 13.98 1.43 14.51
N ASP A 59 15.15 1.63 13.93
CA ASP A 59 15.97 2.83 14.13
C ASP A 59 16.24 3.62 12.83
N HIS A 60 15.60 3.25 11.72
CA HIS A 60 15.74 3.91 10.40
C HIS A 60 17.20 4.00 9.89
N PRO A 61 17.96 2.88 9.81
CA PRO A 61 19.34 2.89 9.32
C PRO A 61 19.42 2.75 7.79
N HIS A 62 20.60 3.04 7.22
CA HIS A 62 20.97 2.59 5.88
C HIS A 62 21.24 1.08 5.87
N MET A 63 20.25 0.28 5.51
CA MET A 63 20.33 -1.19 5.66
C MET A 63 21.35 -1.86 4.74
N GLU A 64 21.67 -1.28 3.59
CA GLU A 64 22.69 -1.80 2.67
C GLU A 64 24.13 -1.71 3.23
N HIS A 65 24.32 -1.00 4.35
CA HIS A 65 25.61 -0.84 5.02
C HIS A 65 25.76 -1.70 6.27
N MET A 66 24.78 -2.57 6.59
CA MET A 66 24.82 -3.40 7.79
C MET A 66 24.76 -4.90 7.47
N PRO A 67 25.30 -5.77 8.33
CA PRO A 67 25.17 -7.21 8.17
C PRO A 67 23.70 -7.65 8.09
N LEU A 68 23.41 -8.63 7.22
CA LEU A 68 22.07 -9.18 7.00
C LEU A 68 21.32 -9.53 8.29
N SER A 69 22.01 -10.10 9.29
CA SER A 69 21.40 -10.44 10.58
C SER A 69 20.90 -9.22 11.35
N LEU A 70 21.57 -8.07 11.22
CA LEU A 70 21.10 -6.83 11.80
C LEU A 70 19.94 -6.25 10.98
N CYS A 71 19.95 -6.32 9.65
CA CYS A 71 18.78 -5.95 8.84
C CYS A 71 17.53 -6.74 9.28
N THR A 72 17.66 -8.05 9.48
CA THR A 72 16.55 -8.88 9.96
C THR A 72 16.09 -8.45 11.36
N LYS A 73 17.03 -8.13 12.26
CA LYS A 73 16.70 -7.63 13.60
C LYS A 73 15.91 -6.32 13.53
N GLU A 74 16.35 -5.37 12.70
CA GLU A 74 15.69 -4.08 12.52
C GLU A 74 14.22 -4.23 12.12
N ILE A 75 13.94 -5.21 11.26
CA ILE A 75 12.61 -5.46 10.71
C ILE A 75 11.74 -6.20 11.72
N VAL A 76 12.27 -7.24 12.37
CA VAL A 76 11.50 -8.08 13.29
C VAL A 76 11.16 -7.34 14.58
N GLU A 77 12.06 -6.51 15.11
CA GLU A 77 11.78 -5.70 16.30
C GLU A 77 10.72 -4.62 16.02
N ASP A 78 10.83 -3.93 14.89
CA ASP A 78 9.84 -2.96 14.45
C ASP A 78 8.46 -3.60 14.30
N ARG A 79 8.40 -4.69 13.53
CA ARG A 79 7.18 -5.49 13.32
C ARG A 79 6.54 -5.90 14.65
N ALA A 80 7.31 -6.43 15.60
CA ALA A 80 6.76 -6.90 16.87
C ALA A 80 6.12 -5.76 17.70
N ILE A 81 6.71 -4.57 17.69
CA ILE A 81 6.15 -3.39 18.36
C ILE A 81 4.86 -2.95 17.66
N LEU A 82 4.87 -2.87 16.34
CA LEU A 82 3.72 -2.44 15.55
C LEU A 82 2.55 -3.42 15.62
N GLU A 83 2.81 -4.74 15.57
CA GLU A 83 1.78 -5.78 15.74
C GLU A 83 1.15 -5.72 17.15
N LYS A 84 1.96 -5.47 18.19
CA LYS A 84 1.46 -5.23 19.56
C LYS A 84 0.56 -3.99 19.60
N MET A 85 0.92 -2.94 18.88
CA MET A 85 0.19 -1.69 18.81
C MET A 85 -1.16 -1.84 18.07
N CYS A 86 -1.13 -2.39 16.85
CA CYS A 86 -2.30 -2.40 15.95
C CYS A 86 -3.20 -3.65 16.09
N GLY A 87 -2.69 -4.73 16.68
CA GLY A 87 -3.45 -5.96 16.90
C GLY A 87 -3.68 -6.82 15.66
N TYR A 88 -2.96 -6.60 14.57
CA TYR A 88 -3.00 -7.42 13.36
C TYR A 88 -1.59 -7.68 12.82
N VAL A 89 -1.48 -8.62 11.87
CA VAL A 89 -0.21 -9.01 11.27
C VAL A 89 0.29 -7.92 10.33
N VAL A 90 1.45 -7.33 10.64
CA VAL A 90 2.09 -6.30 9.81
C VAL A 90 2.92 -7.00 8.73
N ARG A 91 2.67 -6.66 7.46
CA ARG A 91 3.19 -7.40 6.28
C ARG A 91 3.83 -6.52 5.22
N GLY A 92 3.89 -5.22 5.46
CA GLY A 92 4.37 -4.23 4.50
C GLY A 92 5.51 -3.41 5.04
N MET A 93 6.23 -2.73 4.15
CA MET A 93 7.18 -1.69 4.55
C MET A 93 7.48 -0.64 3.47
N SER A 94 8.33 0.32 3.81
CA SER A 94 9.07 1.17 2.87
C SER A 94 10.56 1.17 3.22
N TYR A 95 11.42 1.39 2.23
CA TYR A 95 12.87 1.40 2.41
C TYR A 95 13.33 2.69 3.12
N PRO A 96 13.97 2.64 4.30
CA PRO A 96 14.62 3.80 4.89
C PRO A 96 15.58 4.44 3.90
N PHE A 97 15.51 5.77 3.75
CA PHE A 97 16.29 6.54 2.78
C PHE A 97 16.11 6.13 1.29
N GLY A 98 15.17 5.23 0.98
CA GLY A 98 14.96 4.70 -0.36
C GLY A 98 16.06 3.76 -0.86
N THR A 99 16.99 3.34 0.00
CA THR A 99 18.15 2.52 -0.37
C THR A 99 17.90 1.04 -0.08
N TYR A 100 18.34 0.18 -1.00
CA TYR A 100 18.23 -1.28 -0.86
C TYR A 100 19.13 -2.02 -1.85
N ASP A 101 19.37 -3.29 -1.54
CA ASP A 101 19.98 -4.27 -2.44
C ASP A 101 19.31 -5.65 -2.27
N SER A 102 19.87 -6.69 -2.90
CA SER A 102 19.35 -8.05 -2.80
C SER A 102 19.42 -8.66 -1.41
N GLU A 103 20.42 -8.27 -0.60
CA GLU A 103 20.55 -8.76 0.78
C GLU A 103 19.47 -8.14 1.66
N VAL A 104 19.26 -6.83 1.53
CA VAL A 104 18.17 -6.12 2.21
C VAL A 104 16.82 -6.74 1.86
N ILE A 105 16.51 -6.95 0.57
CA ILE A 105 15.28 -7.62 0.13
C ILE A 105 15.15 -9.01 0.76
N CYS A 106 16.25 -9.76 0.85
CA CYS A 106 16.26 -11.08 1.49
C CYS A 106 15.89 -11.00 2.98
N ALA A 107 16.48 -10.05 3.73
CA ALA A 107 16.12 -9.83 5.14
C ALA A 107 14.65 -9.44 5.31
N MET A 108 14.10 -8.60 4.43
CA MET A 108 12.69 -8.20 4.47
C MET A 108 11.74 -9.37 4.26
N LYS A 109 12.00 -10.21 3.26
CA LYS A 109 11.22 -11.42 3.03
C LYS A 109 11.33 -12.39 4.21
N ALA A 110 12.53 -12.55 4.78
CA ALA A 110 12.74 -13.36 5.98
C ALA A 110 11.99 -12.81 7.22
N GLY A 111 11.86 -11.49 7.32
CA GLY A 111 11.05 -10.80 8.32
C GLY A 111 9.53 -10.88 8.08
N GLY A 112 9.10 -11.50 6.97
CA GLY A 112 7.70 -11.72 6.62
C GLY A 112 7.04 -10.55 5.86
N MET A 113 7.83 -9.66 5.28
CA MET A 113 7.32 -8.56 4.46
C MET A 113 6.97 -9.06 3.05
N LEU A 114 5.85 -8.58 2.53
CA LEU A 114 5.26 -8.99 1.26
C LEU A 114 5.41 -7.93 0.17
N TYR A 115 5.52 -6.67 0.58
CA TYR A 115 5.82 -5.56 -0.31
C TYR A 115 6.77 -4.56 0.37
N SER A 116 7.47 -3.76 -0.44
CA SER A 116 8.21 -2.59 0.01
C SER A 116 8.14 -1.45 -1.01
N ARG A 117 7.84 -0.24 -0.55
CA ARG A 117 7.81 0.97 -1.39
C ARG A 117 9.20 1.58 -1.55
N THR A 118 9.56 1.95 -2.79
CA THR A 118 10.75 2.77 -3.10
C THR A 118 10.44 4.28 -3.02
N VAL A 119 11.40 5.13 -3.34
CA VAL A 119 11.21 6.58 -3.45
C VAL A 119 11.11 7.07 -4.91
N ASN A 120 11.16 6.15 -5.88
CA ASN A 120 11.24 6.48 -7.30
C ASN A 120 9.86 6.80 -7.87
N SER A 121 9.53 8.08 -8.02
CA SER A 121 8.26 8.48 -8.62
C SER A 121 8.28 8.27 -10.14
N THR A 122 7.52 7.30 -10.63
CA THR A 122 7.54 6.91 -12.05
C THR A 122 6.71 7.83 -12.96
N GLY A 123 5.72 8.53 -12.41
CA GLY A 123 4.71 9.26 -13.19
C GLY A 123 3.75 8.34 -13.98
N TRP A 124 3.75 7.04 -13.68
CA TRP A 124 2.92 6.03 -14.32
C TRP A 124 2.07 5.24 -13.32
N PHE A 125 1.05 4.54 -13.81
CA PHE A 125 0.00 3.91 -13.01
C PHE A 125 0.06 2.38 -13.04
N TYR A 126 1.26 1.80 -13.14
CA TYR A 126 1.42 0.35 -13.28
C TYR A 126 1.38 -0.36 -11.93
N ILE A 127 0.80 -1.56 -11.92
CA ILE A 127 1.02 -2.53 -10.86
C ILE A 127 2.48 -3.02 -10.95
N PRO A 128 3.23 -3.10 -9.84
CA PRO A 128 4.61 -3.54 -9.88
C PRO A 128 4.71 -5.01 -10.30
N LYS A 129 5.81 -5.33 -10.99
CA LYS A 129 6.18 -6.74 -11.27
C LYS A 129 6.60 -7.45 -10.00
N ASP A 130 7.39 -6.78 -9.17
CA ASP A 130 7.86 -7.23 -7.87
C ASP A 130 7.39 -6.23 -6.81
N PHE A 131 6.53 -6.69 -5.90
CA PHE A 131 6.00 -5.84 -4.82
C PHE A 131 7.08 -5.43 -3.81
N MET A 132 8.23 -6.10 -3.76
CA MET A 132 9.38 -5.63 -2.98
C MET A 132 10.09 -4.45 -3.62
N GLN A 133 9.74 -4.08 -4.85
CA GLN A 133 10.28 -2.93 -5.57
C GLN A 133 9.10 -2.13 -6.11
N TRP A 134 8.24 -1.66 -5.20
CA TRP A 134 7.05 -0.93 -5.58
C TRP A 134 7.35 0.55 -5.72
N ASP A 135 7.60 0.97 -6.95
CA ASP A 135 7.79 2.37 -7.26
C ASP A 135 6.45 3.14 -7.22
N PRO A 136 6.38 4.26 -6.49
CA PRO A 136 5.18 5.09 -6.47
C PRO A 136 4.97 5.83 -7.80
N THR A 137 3.74 6.29 -8.02
CA THR A 137 3.41 7.18 -9.14
C THR A 137 3.98 8.57 -8.91
N ALA A 138 3.82 9.10 -7.68
CA ALA A 138 4.10 10.51 -7.39
C ALA A 138 4.38 10.77 -5.92
N HIS A 139 5.22 11.78 -5.65
CA HIS A 139 5.25 12.45 -4.35
C HIS A 139 4.03 13.38 -4.20
N PHE A 140 3.48 13.53 -2.99
CA PHE A 140 2.27 14.34 -2.77
C PHE A 140 2.46 15.84 -3.05
N CYS A 141 3.68 16.37 -2.90
CA CYS A 141 4.03 17.75 -3.29
C CYS A 141 4.20 17.95 -4.81
N SER A 142 4.03 16.93 -5.64
CA SER A 142 4.11 17.08 -7.09
C SER A 142 2.79 17.55 -7.70
N ASP A 143 2.73 17.77 -9.02
CA ASP A 143 1.47 18.07 -9.71
C ASP A 143 0.52 16.85 -9.67
N LEU A 144 -0.29 16.77 -8.63
CA LEU A 144 -1.25 15.68 -8.41
C LEU A 144 -2.49 15.84 -9.30
N ASP A 145 -2.87 17.07 -9.63
CA ASP A 145 -4.07 17.34 -10.44
C ASP A 145 -3.91 16.88 -11.89
N GLU A 146 -2.76 17.16 -12.50
CA GLU A 146 -2.45 16.67 -13.85
C GLU A 146 -2.42 15.13 -13.86
N LYS A 147 -1.79 14.53 -12.85
CA LYS A 147 -1.68 13.06 -12.74
C LYS A 147 -3.04 12.42 -12.50
N TRP A 148 -3.91 13.01 -11.68
CA TRP A 148 -5.27 12.54 -11.48
C TRP A 148 -6.10 12.58 -12.78
N GLN A 149 -5.98 13.64 -13.57
CA GLN A 149 -6.66 13.72 -14.87
C GLN A 149 -6.17 12.62 -15.82
N ARG A 150 -4.87 12.34 -15.84
CA ARG A 150 -4.30 11.23 -16.62
C ARG A 150 -4.76 9.86 -16.10
N PHE A 151 -4.84 9.68 -14.79
CA PHE A 151 -5.28 8.44 -14.15
C PHE A 151 -6.73 8.10 -14.51
N THR A 152 -7.64 9.08 -14.44
CA THR A 152 -9.07 8.85 -14.68
C THR A 152 -9.44 8.71 -16.16
N THR A 153 -8.52 9.03 -17.07
CA THR A 153 -8.74 8.97 -18.53
C THR A 153 -7.97 7.84 -19.20
N ILE A 154 -7.14 7.10 -18.46
CA ILE A 154 -6.35 6.01 -19.03
C ILE A 154 -7.22 4.78 -19.28
N THR A 155 -7.20 4.26 -20.51
CA THR A 155 -8.04 3.13 -20.93
C THR A 155 -7.26 1.91 -21.37
N TRP A 156 -5.94 2.04 -21.55
CA TRP A 156 -5.07 0.99 -22.07
C TRP A 156 -4.25 0.27 -20.99
N ILE A 157 -4.31 0.73 -19.74
CA ILE A 157 -3.76 0.03 -18.57
C ILE A 157 -4.91 -0.66 -17.86
N ASN A 158 -4.82 -1.98 -17.72
CA ASN A 158 -5.76 -2.73 -16.88
C ASN A 158 -5.40 -2.55 -15.41
N LEU A 159 -6.39 -2.24 -14.57
CA LEU A 159 -6.22 -1.99 -13.13
C LEU A 159 -5.11 -0.96 -12.84
N PRO A 160 -5.22 0.26 -13.37
CA PRO A 160 -4.21 1.28 -13.09
C PRO A 160 -4.20 1.59 -11.58
N VAL A 161 -3.01 1.79 -11.03
CA VAL A 161 -2.81 2.14 -9.62
C VAL A 161 -2.21 3.54 -9.54
N PHE A 162 -2.91 4.46 -8.87
CA PHE A 162 -2.37 5.78 -8.55
C PHE A 162 -1.75 5.78 -7.16
N TYR A 163 -0.43 5.63 -7.11
CA TYR A 163 0.30 5.45 -5.85
C TYR A 163 1.03 6.73 -5.43
N ILE A 164 0.47 7.44 -4.44
CA ILE A 164 1.00 8.71 -3.92
C ILE A 164 1.74 8.46 -2.61
N TRP A 165 2.93 9.05 -2.47
CA TRP A 165 3.75 8.96 -1.26
C TRP A 165 4.26 10.30 -0.73
N GLY A 166 4.74 10.30 0.51
CA GLY A 166 5.61 11.35 1.08
C GLY A 166 5.70 11.28 2.59
N HIS A 167 6.10 12.37 3.23
CA HIS A 167 6.15 12.46 4.69
C HIS A 167 5.17 13.52 5.18
N SER A 168 4.40 13.21 6.21
CA SER A 168 3.37 14.12 6.72
C SER A 168 3.96 15.41 7.31
N TYR A 169 5.21 15.40 7.77
CA TYR A 169 5.89 16.63 8.21
C TYR A 169 6.06 17.66 7.09
N GLU A 170 6.07 17.21 5.83
CA GLU A 170 6.24 18.11 4.68
C GLU A 170 5.00 18.99 4.46
N LEU A 171 3.85 18.64 5.05
CA LEU A 171 2.65 19.48 5.05
C LEU A 171 2.82 20.78 5.85
N ASP A 172 3.83 20.85 6.71
CA ASP A 172 4.20 22.07 7.44
C ASP A 172 5.28 22.89 6.72
N SER A 173 5.79 22.43 5.56
CA SER A 173 6.96 23.02 4.90
C SER A 173 6.70 24.40 4.27
N HIS A 174 5.50 24.66 3.77
CA HIS A 174 5.13 26.00 3.27
C HIS A 174 3.73 26.43 3.72
N GLU A 175 3.32 27.60 3.23
CA GLU A 175 2.01 28.18 3.52
C GLU A 175 0.95 27.54 2.62
N ASN A 176 -0.06 26.92 3.24
CA ASN A 176 -1.25 26.30 2.63
C ASN A 176 -1.11 24.85 2.13
N GLU A 177 0.00 24.15 2.36
CA GLU A 177 0.20 22.74 1.94
C GLU A 177 -0.91 21.82 2.46
N TRP A 178 -1.28 21.97 3.74
CA TRP A 178 -2.43 21.29 4.32
C TRP A 178 -3.72 21.53 3.52
N GLN A 179 -4.03 22.79 3.21
CA GLN A 179 -5.23 23.16 2.47
C GLN A 179 -5.19 22.64 1.03
N SER A 180 -4.07 22.79 0.34
CA SER A 180 -3.89 22.32 -1.04
C SER A 180 -4.03 20.81 -1.15
N PHE A 181 -3.44 20.07 -0.21
CA PHE A 181 -3.56 18.62 -0.19
C PHE A 181 -4.95 18.15 0.22
N GLU A 182 -5.63 18.87 1.13
CA GLU A 182 -7.03 18.62 1.48
C GLU A 182 -7.98 18.84 0.30
N GLU A 183 -7.82 19.92 -0.47
CA GLU A 183 -8.63 20.16 -1.66
C GLU A 183 -8.42 19.07 -2.72
N PHE A 184 -7.20 18.55 -2.86
CA PHE A 184 -6.95 17.37 -3.70
C PHE A 184 -7.68 16.12 -3.16
N CYS A 185 -7.58 15.83 -1.86
CA CYS A 185 -8.27 14.70 -1.24
C CYS A 185 -9.79 14.78 -1.44
N LYS A 186 -10.38 15.95 -1.19
CA LYS A 186 -11.79 16.24 -1.41
C LYS A 186 -12.22 16.04 -2.86
N LYS A 187 -11.39 16.45 -3.82
CA LYS A 187 -11.64 16.27 -5.26
C LYS A 187 -11.73 14.79 -5.64
N ILE A 188 -10.85 13.95 -5.09
CA ILE A 188 -10.81 12.52 -5.47
C ILE A 188 -11.80 11.65 -4.67
N ALA A 189 -12.22 12.08 -3.47
CA ALA A 189 -13.08 11.33 -2.56
C ALA A 189 -14.41 10.84 -3.18
N HIS A 190 -14.90 11.51 -4.22
CA HIS A 190 -16.17 11.21 -4.87
C HIS A 190 -16.03 10.38 -6.16
N ALA A 191 -14.85 9.82 -6.42
CA ALA A 191 -14.62 9.00 -7.59
C ALA A 191 -15.23 7.60 -7.42
N GLU A 192 -16.46 7.40 -7.91
CA GLU A 192 -17.22 6.14 -7.78
C GLU A 192 -16.54 4.92 -8.44
N THR A 193 -15.63 5.16 -9.39
CA THR A 193 -14.92 4.11 -10.12
C THR A 193 -13.53 3.79 -9.56
N VAL A 194 -13.14 4.45 -8.45
CA VAL A 194 -11.82 4.31 -7.86
C VAL A 194 -11.92 3.63 -6.50
N TRP A 195 -11.18 2.54 -6.34
CA TRP A 195 -11.05 1.86 -5.06
C TRP A 195 -9.91 2.49 -4.26
N PHE A 196 -10.25 3.15 -3.14
CA PHE A 196 -9.27 3.58 -2.15
C PHE A 196 -8.86 2.38 -1.29
N ALA A 197 -7.61 1.98 -1.41
CA ALA A 197 -7.06 0.81 -0.75
C ALA A 197 -5.73 1.12 -0.06
N THR A 198 -5.49 0.40 1.02
CA THR A 198 -4.17 0.26 1.63
C THR A 198 -3.25 -0.55 0.72
N ASN A 199 -1.94 -0.47 0.93
CA ASN A 199 -1.00 -1.20 0.10
C ASN A 199 -1.19 -2.71 0.21
N ILE A 200 -1.45 -3.21 1.42
CA ILE A 200 -1.64 -4.63 1.65
C ILE A 200 -2.94 -5.15 1.01
N GLU A 201 -4.01 -4.35 0.99
CA GLU A 201 -5.24 -4.70 0.27
C GLU A 201 -4.99 -4.84 -1.24
N ILE A 202 -4.22 -3.92 -1.83
CA ILE A 202 -3.82 -4.01 -3.25
C ILE A 202 -2.96 -5.26 -3.47
N TYR A 203 -1.96 -5.51 -2.61
CA TYR A 203 -1.12 -6.70 -2.70
C TYR A 203 -1.96 -7.99 -2.65
N ASP A 204 -2.87 -8.10 -1.68
CA ASP A 204 -3.70 -9.28 -1.47
C ASP A 204 -4.66 -9.49 -2.66
N TYR A 205 -5.28 -8.42 -3.17
CA TYR A 205 -6.16 -8.48 -4.34
C TYR A 205 -5.40 -8.93 -5.59
N ILE A 206 -4.24 -8.34 -5.87
CA ILE A 206 -3.43 -8.72 -7.04
C ILE A 206 -2.87 -10.13 -6.89
N THR A 207 -2.53 -10.55 -5.68
CA THR A 207 -2.09 -11.93 -5.40
C THR A 207 -3.21 -12.93 -5.64
N ALA A 208 -4.43 -12.64 -5.16
CA ALA A 208 -5.61 -13.45 -5.43
C ALA A 208 -5.92 -13.54 -6.93
N LEU A 209 -5.89 -12.40 -7.63
CA LEU A 209 -6.14 -12.32 -9.07
C LEU A 209 -5.11 -13.12 -9.88
N ARG A 210 -3.82 -13.00 -9.55
CA ARG A 210 -2.74 -13.79 -10.17
C ARG A 210 -2.82 -15.28 -9.83
N GLY A 211 -3.47 -15.63 -8.72
CA GLY A 211 -3.65 -17.00 -8.24
C GLY A 211 -4.86 -17.73 -8.86
N LEU A 212 -5.66 -17.07 -9.70
CA LEU A 212 -6.78 -17.71 -10.40
C LEU A 212 -6.30 -18.89 -11.26
N GLN A 213 -7.04 -19.98 -11.20
CA GLN A 213 -6.73 -21.21 -11.91
C GLN A 213 -7.75 -21.44 -13.03
N PHE A 214 -7.29 -21.42 -14.27
CA PHE A 214 -8.16 -21.57 -15.44
C PHE A 214 -8.10 -22.99 -15.99
N SER A 215 -9.25 -23.50 -16.40
CA SER A 215 -9.33 -24.60 -17.36
C SER A 215 -8.64 -24.24 -18.68
N TRP A 216 -8.17 -25.24 -19.41
CA TRP A 216 -7.42 -25.03 -20.66
C TRP A 216 -8.20 -24.22 -21.72
N ASP A 217 -9.50 -24.44 -21.82
CA ASP A 217 -10.38 -23.73 -22.75
C ASP A 217 -10.85 -22.35 -22.22
N ARG A 218 -10.40 -21.96 -21.01
CA ARG A 218 -10.77 -20.73 -20.28
C ARG A 218 -12.25 -20.62 -19.95
N ARG A 219 -13.00 -21.73 -20.01
CA ARG A 219 -14.42 -21.75 -19.65
C ARG A 219 -14.61 -21.68 -18.15
N LEU A 220 -13.91 -22.52 -17.40
CA LEU A 220 -13.94 -22.56 -15.95
C LEU A 220 -12.78 -21.78 -15.36
N VAL A 221 -13.05 -21.04 -14.28
CA VAL A 221 -12.05 -20.41 -13.42
C VAL A 221 -12.32 -20.78 -11.97
N TYR A 222 -11.28 -21.20 -11.25
CA TYR A 222 -11.31 -21.45 -9.82
C TYR A 222 -10.48 -20.40 -9.07
N ASN A 223 -11.06 -19.81 -8.02
CA ASN A 223 -10.37 -18.90 -7.12
C ASN A 223 -9.98 -19.65 -5.84
N PRO A 224 -8.69 -19.99 -5.65
CA PRO A 224 -8.23 -20.70 -4.45
C PRO A 224 -8.07 -19.78 -3.21
N SER A 225 -8.22 -18.47 -3.37
CA SER A 225 -8.05 -17.50 -2.28
C SER A 225 -9.34 -17.29 -1.48
N ALA A 226 -9.26 -16.54 -0.38
CA ALA A 226 -10.42 -16.08 0.38
C ALA A 226 -10.93 -14.70 -0.10
N THR A 227 -10.31 -14.11 -1.12
CA THR A 227 -10.62 -12.76 -1.62
C THR A 227 -11.43 -12.88 -2.90
N ASP A 228 -12.59 -12.24 -2.94
CA ASP A 228 -13.35 -12.08 -4.18
C ASP A 228 -12.55 -11.24 -5.17
N VAL A 229 -12.49 -11.69 -6.43
CA VAL A 229 -11.83 -10.95 -7.50
C VAL A 229 -12.76 -10.77 -8.68
N TRP A 230 -12.53 -9.71 -9.44
CA TRP A 230 -13.29 -9.41 -10.64
C TRP A 230 -12.41 -9.57 -11.87
N VAL A 231 -12.96 -10.26 -12.87
CA VAL A 231 -12.35 -10.43 -14.19
C VAL A 231 -13.29 -9.85 -15.24
N GLU A 232 -12.73 -9.39 -16.36
CA GLU A 232 -13.53 -8.97 -17.50
C GLU A 232 -13.80 -10.17 -18.42
N VAL A 233 -15.08 -10.43 -18.71
CA VAL A 233 -15.53 -11.41 -19.72
C VAL A 233 -16.49 -10.70 -20.66
N ASP A 234 -16.13 -10.63 -21.94
CA ASP A 234 -16.93 -9.93 -22.97
C ASP A 234 -17.33 -8.50 -22.59
N LYS A 235 -16.40 -7.76 -21.94
CA LYS A 235 -16.55 -6.39 -21.41
C LYS A 235 -17.45 -6.24 -20.18
N GLU A 236 -17.91 -7.34 -19.62
CA GLU A 236 -18.68 -7.35 -18.38
C GLU A 236 -17.80 -7.80 -17.21
N ALA A 237 -18.00 -7.17 -16.06
CA ALA A 237 -17.29 -7.53 -14.84
C ALA A 237 -17.95 -8.77 -14.21
N VAL A 238 -17.18 -9.87 -14.11
CA VAL A 238 -17.63 -11.12 -13.50
C VAL A 238 -16.89 -11.33 -12.18
N ARG A 239 -17.65 -11.45 -11.08
CA ARG A 239 -17.12 -11.77 -9.76
C ARG A 239 -16.79 -13.26 -9.67
N ILE A 240 -15.57 -13.58 -9.24
CA ILE A 240 -15.12 -14.93 -8.89
C ILE A 240 -14.91 -14.96 -7.37
N GLY A 241 -15.87 -15.53 -6.64
CA GLY A 241 -15.83 -15.54 -5.18
C GLY A 241 -14.68 -16.37 -4.63
N GLY A 242 -14.19 -16.03 -3.44
CA GLY A 242 -13.17 -16.82 -2.75
C GLY A 242 -13.60 -18.28 -2.54
N GLY A 243 -12.78 -19.23 -2.99
CA GLY A 243 -13.07 -20.67 -2.93
C GLY A 243 -14.09 -21.16 -3.98
N GLU A 244 -14.57 -20.30 -4.88
CA GLU A 244 -15.58 -20.65 -5.89
C GLU A 244 -14.95 -21.09 -7.22
N THR A 245 -15.63 -21.99 -7.93
CA THR A 245 -15.41 -22.23 -9.37
C THR A 245 -16.57 -21.64 -10.15
N VAL A 246 -16.27 -20.81 -11.14
CA VAL A 246 -17.27 -20.14 -11.99
C VAL A 246 -17.10 -20.60 -13.44
N ASP A 247 -18.23 -20.87 -14.10
CA ASP A 247 -18.30 -21.08 -15.55
C ASP A 247 -18.52 -19.72 -16.23
N LEU A 248 -17.50 -19.26 -16.95
CA LEU A 248 -17.48 -17.98 -17.65
C LEU A 248 -18.28 -18.02 -18.96
N GLY A 249 -18.79 -19.18 -19.37
CA GLY A 249 -19.66 -19.30 -20.54
C GLY A 249 -19.01 -18.90 -21.87
N VAL A 250 -17.67 -18.82 -21.92
CA VAL A 250 -16.95 -18.39 -23.12
C VAL A 250 -17.20 -19.40 -24.24
N SER A 251 -18.08 -19.04 -25.18
CA SER A 251 -18.28 -19.75 -26.44
C SER A 251 -16.93 -19.90 -27.13
N SER A 252 -16.58 -21.11 -27.52
CA SER A 252 -15.44 -21.45 -28.36
C SER A 252 -15.55 -20.75 -29.72
N SER A 253 -15.24 -19.46 -29.76
CA SER A 253 -15.19 -18.67 -30.98
C SER A 253 -14.36 -17.41 -30.75
N ARG A 254 -13.04 -17.59 -30.67
CA ARG A 254 -12.00 -16.67 -31.18
C ARG A 254 -10.63 -17.35 -31.15
#